data_AF-A0A376VNW0-F1
#
_entry.id   AF-A0A376VNW0-F1
#
_cell.length_a   1.000
_cell.length_b   1.000
_cell.length_c   1.000
_cell.angle_alpha   90.00
_cell.angle_beta   90.00
_cell.angle_gamma   90.00
#
_symmetry.space_group_name_H-M   'P 1'
#
loop_
_entity.id
_entity.type
_entity.pdbx_description
1 polymer ?
#
loop_
_entity_poly.entity_id
_entity_poly.type
_entity_poly.pdbx_seq_one_letter_code
_entity_poly.pdbx_strand_id
1 'polypeptide(L)'
;MINNIVLNKVASYKSKSELNTDKKVNIIYGLNGTGKSTFSNYFYDIDNKKYENCSHSGEYDEILVYNQKFIQDNFYAKDSLNGIFSLSKENKEAKEKVESLTLEIIKLSDEKREIEKEITAQNTSVSDAKNKAQNKTWEIKTNYSGGDRVLEFCLLGKMGSKESLFNHLCSIPLPNSKPSKNISDLKEEASAIDGETAIKYSMLEEIHTIVLSLDEVELLQNIIVGSTDSPVSYLISKLQNSDWVNEGLKYLEQTGDSQCPFCQSQIITENLVQHIRNYFDETYQDSVKKIKSIQTKYNSLIDSIPSLDTYKECKLSSNYIVQLSDCYALLRKDTESNLELIKQKVTNPSTPVTLNDISNSVDNFNSLVKLVNNEITTHNSKIDNAKHELEKIKISFWQFLRYEYDQTILNFNEIKESANIITIRKNTAKDEKEAKIKTKDAERIEYQKSTVNIDDAVFNINQGLNDIGITDFHIAKI
;
A
#
# COMPACT_ATOMS: atom_id res chain seq x y z
N MET A 1 -8.93 -72.06 -64.70
CA MET A 1 -7.62 -71.41 -64.83
C MET A 1 -7.67 -70.41 -66.00
N ILE A 2 -6.87 -69.34 -66.01
CA ILE A 2 -6.74 -68.46 -67.20
C ILE A 2 -6.16 -69.29 -68.35
N ASN A 3 -6.83 -69.28 -69.50
CA ASN A 3 -6.48 -70.11 -70.67
C ASN A 3 -6.16 -69.31 -71.92
N ASN A 4 -6.66 -68.07 -72.04
CA ASN A 4 -6.34 -67.16 -73.12
C ASN A 4 -6.08 -65.76 -72.57
N ILE A 5 -5.07 -65.09 -73.13
CA ILE A 5 -4.67 -63.73 -72.80
C ILE A 5 -4.40 -62.98 -74.10
N VAL A 6 -5.14 -61.90 -74.32
CA VAL A 6 -5.03 -61.03 -75.49
C VAL A 6 -4.57 -59.65 -75.04
N LEU A 7 -3.41 -59.23 -75.53
CA LEU A 7 -2.89 -57.87 -75.34
C LEU A 7 -2.86 -57.16 -76.69
N ASN A 8 -3.44 -55.97 -76.75
CA ASN A 8 -3.54 -55.21 -77.99
C ASN A 8 -3.52 -53.70 -77.71
N LYS A 9 -2.86 -52.95 -78.60
CA LYS A 9 -2.73 -51.49 -78.57
C LYS A 9 -2.29 -50.93 -77.20
N VAL A 10 -1.40 -51.64 -76.49
CA VAL A 10 -0.90 -51.20 -75.17
C VAL A 10 0.63 -51.33 -75.06
N ALA A 11 1.31 -50.22 -74.81
CA ALA A 11 2.77 -50.12 -74.67
C ALA A 11 3.55 -50.91 -75.75
N SER A 12 4.24 -52.00 -75.36
CA SER A 12 5.02 -52.84 -76.29
C SER A 12 4.15 -53.70 -77.22
N TYR A 13 2.87 -53.92 -76.91
CA TYR A 13 1.92 -54.70 -77.69
C TYR A 13 1.19 -53.81 -78.70
N LYS A 14 1.90 -53.38 -79.76
CA LYS A 14 1.36 -52.47 -80.79
C LYS A 14 0.27 -53.09 -81.67
N SER A 15 0.29 -54.41 -81.83
CA SER A 15 -0.69 -55.21 -82.56
C SER A 15 -1.20 -56.36 -81.69
N LYS A 16 -2.32 -56.98 -82.09
CA LYS A 16 -2.94 -58.09 -81.36
C LYS A 16 -1.91 -59.20 -81.13
N SER A 17 -1.60 -59.44 -79.86
CA SER A 17 -0.73 -60.50 -79.38
C SER A 17 -1.55 -61.41 -78.47
N GLU A 18 -1.52 -62.71 -78.74
CA GLU A 18 -2.39 -63.68 -78.07
C GLU A 18 -1.55 -64.83 -77.50
N LEU A 19 -1.80 -65.16 -76.24
CA LEU A 19 -1.18 -66.26 -75.53
C LEU A 19 -2.27 -67.24 -75.09
N ASN A 20 -2.28 -68.41 -75.74
CA ASN A 20 -3.14 -69.52 -75.38
C ASN A 20 -2.31 -70.56 -74.61
N THR A 21 -2.81 -71.02 -73.45
CA THR A 21 -2.12 -72.01 -72.62
C THR A 21 -3.09 -72.93 -71.89
N ASP A 22 -2.72 -74.20 -71.79
CA ASP A 22 -3.37 -75.24 -71.00
C ASP A 22 -2.55 -75.60 -69.74
N LYS A 23 -1.43 -74.93 -69.50
CA LYS A 23 -0.50 -75.23 -68.39
C LYS A 23 -0.82 -74.40 -67.15
N LYS A 24 -0.77 -75.03 -65.97
CA LYS A 24 -0.90 -74.37 -64.66
C LYS A 24 0.25 -73.40 -64.36
N VAL A 25 1.47 -73.73 -64.82
CA VAL A 25 2.66 -72.90 -64.64
C VAL A 25 3.14 -72.44 -66.00
N ASN A 26 3.22 -71.12 -66.20
CA ASN A 26 3.67 -70.50 -67.44
C ASN A 26 4.88 -69.61 -67.15
N ILE A 27 5.98 -69.84 -67.86
CA ILE A 27 7.20 -69.02 -67.75
C ILE A 27 7.31 -68.16 -69.00
N ILE A 28 7.08 -66.85 -68.84
CA ILE A 28 7.15 -65.88 -69.94
C ILE A 28 8.44 -65.07 -69.77
N TYR A 29 9.36 -65.17 -70.73
CA TYR A 29 10.65 -64.48 -70.71
C TYR A 29 10.88 -63.71 -72.01
N GLY A 30 11.80 -62.75 -71.96
CA GLY A 30 12.15 -61.89 -73.10
C GLY A 30 13.14 -60.81 -72.72
N LEU A 31 13.75 -60.16 -73.71
CA LEU A 31 14.69 -59.05 -73.50
C LEU A 31 14.02 -57.83 -72.83
N ASN A 32 14.81 -56.89 -72.32
CA ASN A 32 14.28 -55.63 -71.81
C ASN A 32 13.53 -54.87 -72.92
N GLY A 33 12.36 -54.31 -72.58
CA GLY A 33 11.48 -53.62 -73.54
C GLY A 33 10.44 -54.50 -74.25
N THR A 34 10.49 -55.82 -74.11
CA THR A 34 9.53 -56.77 -74.74
C THR A 34 8.11 -56.73 -74.19
N GLY A 35 7.84 -55.97 -73.13
CA GLY A 35 6.48 -55.79 -72.58
C GLY A 35 6.11 -56.67 -71.39
N LYS A 36 7.06 -57.43 -70.80
CA LYS A 36 6.81 -58.26 -69.60
C LYS A 36 6.12 -57.51 -68.46
N SER A 37 6.56 -56.29 -68.16
CA SER A 37 5.94 -55.46 -67.12
C SER A 37 4.55 -54.96 -67.52
N THR A 38 4.33 -54.71 -68.82
CA THR A 38 2.99 -54.34 -69.33
C THR A 38 2.02 -55.50 -69.17
N PHE A 39 2.47 -56.72 -69.46
CA PHE A 39 1.71 -57.95 -69.29
C PHE A 39 1.28 -58.14 -67.83
N SER A 40 2.20 -58.04 -66.87
CA SER A 40 1.83 -58.19 -65.46
C SER A 40 0.99 -57.03 -64.94
N ASN A 41 1.24 -55.79 -65.39
CA ASN A 41 0.46 -54.62 -64.97
C ASN A 41 -1.00 -54.65 -65.46
N TYR A 42 -1.29 -55.34 -66.57
CA TYR A 42 -2.67 -55.54 -67.01
C TYR A 42 -3.49 -56.27 -65.93
N PHE A 43 -2.96 -57.38 -65.43
CA PHE A 43 -3.63 -58.15 -64.39
C PHE A 43 -3.72 -57.43 -63.03
N TYR A 44 -2.82 -56.47 -62.77
CA TYR A 44 -2.85 -55.69 -61.53
C TYR A 44 -3.96 -54.64 -61.51
N ASP A 45 -4.38 -54.14 -62.67
CA ASP A 45 -5.32 -53.02 -62.82
C ASP A 45 -6.12 -53.21 -64.12
N ILE A 46 -6.94 -54.27 -64.14
CA ILE A 46 -7.64 -54.77 -65.34
C ILE A 46 -8.62 -53.71 -65.87
N ASP A 47 -9.27 -52.96 -64.98
CA ASP A 47 -10.27 -51.94 -65.31
C ASP A 47 -9.67 -50.63 -65.81
N ASN A 48 -8.34 -50.50 -65.86
CA ASN A 48 -7.71 -49.29 -66.36
C ASN A 48 -8.02 -49.07 -67.84
N LYS A 49 -8.49 -47.87 -68.18
CA LYS A 49 -8.82 -47.48 -69.57
C LYS A 49 -7.74 -47.81 -70.60
N LYS A 50 -6.46 -47.77 -70.22
CA LYS A 50 -5.36 -48.11 -71.14
C LYS A 50 -5.35 -49.57 -71.60
N TYR A 51 -6.11 -50.45 -70.95
CA TYR A 51 -6.26 -51.86 -71.27
C TYR A 51 -7.61 -52.20 -71.92
N GLU A 52 -8.38 -51.21 -72.35
CA GLU A 52 -9.70 -51.42 -72.98
C GLU A 52 -9.68 -52.39 -74.18
N ASN A 53 -8.53 -52.52 -74.86
CA ASN A 53 -8.33 -53.41 -76.01
C ASN A 53 -7.73 -54.78 -75.62
N CYS A 54 -7.53 -55.03 -74.32
CA CYS A 54 -6.98 -56.27 -73.77
C CYS A 54 -8.09 -57.13 -73.16
N SER A 55 -7.95 -58.45 -73.21
CA SER A 55 -8.91 -59.38 -72.63
C SER A 55 -8.23 -60.66 -72.17
N HIS A 56 -8.88 -61.39 -71.28
CA HIS A 56 -8.47 -62.72 -70.84
C HIS A 56 -9.70 -63.59 -70.63
N SER A 57 -9.55 -64.90 -70.71
CA SER A 57 -10.62 -65.86 -70.43
C SER A 57 -10.13 -67.04 -69.59
N GLY A 58 -11.05 -67.71 -68.91
CA GLY A 58 -10.79 -68.87 -68.06
C GLY A 58 -11.62 -68.86 -66.79
N GLU A 59 -11.54 -69.92 -65.99
CA GLU A 59 -12.21 -70.02 -64.67
C GLU A 59 -11.24 -69.68 -63.52
N TYR A 60 -11.47 -68.63 -62.75
CA TYR A 60 -10.61 -68.26 -61.62
C TYR A 60 -11.42 -67.43 -60.62
N ASP A 61 -11.03 -67.47 -59.34
CA ASP A 61 -11.71 -66.70 -58.30
C ASP A 61 -11.14 -65.27 -58.23
N GLU A 62 -9.86 -65.16 -57.89
CA GLU A 62 -9.16 -63.88 -57.74
C GLU A 62 -7.80 -63.92 -58.46
N ILE A 63 -7.41 -62.80 -59.06
CA ILE A 63 -6.11 -62.64 -59.72
C ILE A 63 -5.18 -61.86 -58.79
N LEU A 64 -4.23 -62.56 -58.18
CA LEU A 64 -3.19 -61.95 -57.35
C LEU A 64 -1.94 -61.67 -58.19
N VAL A 65 -1.50 -60.42 -58.22
CA VAL A 65 -0.34 -59.98 -59.01
C VAL A 65 0.75 -59.42 -58.12
N TYR A 66 1.85 -60.15 -58.03
CA TYR A 66 3.08 -59.67 -57.41
C TYR A 66 4.02 -59.08 -58.47
N ASN A 67 4.08 -57.76 -58.57
CA ASN A 67 4.96 -57.05 -59.50
C ASN A 67 5.55 -55.77 -58.87
N GLN A 68 6.34 -55.01 -59.64
CA GLN A 68 6.95 -53.78 -59.15
C GLN A 68 5.92 -52.73 -58.70
N LYS A 69 4.73 -52.70 -59.29
CA LYS A 69 3.67 -51.77 -58.92
C LYS A 69 3.03 -52.17 -57.57
N PHE A 70 2.78 -53.46 -57.34
CA PHE A 70 2.42 -53.98 -56.02
C PHE A 70 3.44 -53.55 -54.95
N ILE A 71 4.74 -53.69 -55.25
CA ILE A 71 5.79 -53.28 -54.32
C ILE A 71 5.74 -51.77 -54.04
N GLN A 72 5.60 -50.93 -55.06
CA GLN A 72 5.51 -49.47 -54.90
C GLN A 72 4.28 -49.01 -54.12
N ASP A 73 3.15 -49.66 -54.34
CA ASP A 73 1.89 -49.29 -53.70
C ASP A 73 1.84 -49.73 -52.22
N ASN A 74 2.51 -50.83 -51.87
CA ASN A 74 2.40 -51.46 -50.55
C ASN A 74 3.65 -51.34 -49.67
N PHE A 75 4.83 -51.09 -50.25
CA PHE A 75 6.10 -50.98 -49.52
C PHE A 75 6.69 -49.59 -49.69
N TYR A 76 6.94 -48.93 -48.56
CA TYR A 76 7.56 -47.61 -48.53
C TYR A 76 9.06 -47.74 -48.23
N ALA A 77 9.90 -47.34 -49.18
CA ALA A 77 11.32 -47.05 -48.96
C ALA A 77 11.55 -45.55 -49.20
N LYS A 78 11.99 -44.82 -48.17
CA LYS A 78 12.45 -43.42 -48.32
C LYS A 78 13.95 -43.46 -48.60
N ASP A 79 14.41 -42.68 -49.58
CA ASP A 79 15.83 -42.54 -49.94
C ASP A 79 16.75 -42.04 -48.81
N SER A 80 16.20 -41.67 -47.64
CA SER A 80 16.96 -41.14 -46.50
C SER A 80 17.19 -42.13 -45.35
N LEU A 81 16.57 -43.32 -45.37
CA LEU A 81 16.75 -44.36 -44.33
C LEU A 81 16.68 -45.75 -44.98
N ASN A 82 17.84 -46.29 -45.37
CA ASN A 82 17.95 -47.67 -45.83
C ASN A 82 17.54 -48.64 -44.70
N GLY A 83 16.49 -49.43 -44.89
CA GLY A 83 16.16 -50.58 -44.05
C GLY A 83 14.91 -50.48 -43.15
N ILE A 84 14.14 -49.38 -43.18
CA ILE A 84 12.88 -49.28 -42.42
C ILE A 84 11.68 -49.35 -43.37
N PHE A 85 11.02 -50.50 -43.39
CA PHE A 85 9.78 -50.72 -44.13
C PHE A 85 8.58 -50.47 -43.21
N SER A 86 7.72 -49.51 -43.57
CA SER A 86 6.42 -49.35 -42.94
C SER A 86 5.39 -50.17 -43.72
N LEU A 87 4.74 -51.12 -43.05
CA LEU A 87 3.66 -51.92 -43.61
C LEU A 87 2.33 -51.16 -43.43
N SER A 88 1.48 -51.16 -44.46
CA SER A 88 0.16 -50.50 -44.61
C SER A 88 0.14 -49.05 -45.13
N LYS A 89 -0.87 -48.76 -45.96
CA LYS A 89 -1.16 -47.43 -46.52
C LYS A 89 -1.56 -46.43 -45.44
N GLU A 90 -2.28 -46.87 -44.40
CA GLU A 90 -2.70 -46.01 -43.29
C GLU A 90 -1.49 -45.41 -42.53
N ASN A 91 -0.41 -46.17 -42.36
CA ASN A 91 0.80 -45.71 -41.68
C ASN A 91 1.57 -44.63 -42.46
N LYS A 92 1.50 -44.66 -43.80
CA LYS A 92 2.13 -43.65 -44.65
C LYS A 92 1.42 -42.30 -44.50
N GLU A 93 0.09 -42.29 -44.60
CA GLU A 93 -0.72 -41.08 -44.52
C GLU A 93 -0.60 -40.43 -43.13
N ALA A 94 -0.63 -41.22 -42.06
CA ALA A 94 -0.44 -40.73 -40.70
C ALA A 94 0.94 -40.08 -40.49
N LYS A 95 2.02 -40.71 -40.99
CA LYS A 95 3.38 -40.20 -40.85
C LYS A 95 3.61 -38.89 -41.62
N GLU A 96 3.10 -38.79 -42.86
CA GLU A 96 3.16 -37.56 -43.66
C GLU A 96 2.40 -36.41 -42.97
N LYS A 97 1.25 -36.70 -42.36
CA LYS A 97 0.48 -35.71 -41.58
C LYS A 97 1.22 -35.24 -40.33
N VAL A 98 1.85 -36.13 -39.58
CA VAL A 98 2.66 -35.79 -38.39
C VAL A 98 3.85 -34.90 -38.76
N GLU A 99 4.54 -35.21 -39.88
CA GLU A 99 5.66 -34.40 -40.38
C GLU A 99 5.19 -33.00 -40.80
N SER A 100 4.09 -32.91 -41.56
CA SER A 100 3.47 -31.63 -41.97
C SER A 100 3.06 -30.78 -40.77
N LEU A 101 2.34 -31.36 -39.79
CA LEU A 101 1.90 -30.65 -38.59
C LEU A 101 3.08 -30.17 -37.74
N THR A 102 4.16 -30.96 -37.68
CA THR A 102 5.38 -30.56 -36.96
C THR A 102 6.02 -29.33 -37.62
N LEU A 103 6.12 -29.30 -38.95
CA LEU A 103 6.64 -28.13 -39.67
C LEU A 103 5.75 -26.89 -39.47
N GLU A 104 4.42 -27.04 -39.47
CA GLU A 104 3.48 -25.96 -39.17
C GLU A 104 3.66 -25.41 -37.74
N ILE A 105 3.81 -26.28 -36.75
CA ILE A 105 4.05 -25.90 -35.34
C ILE A 105 5.36 -25.14 -35.20
N ILE A 106 6.44 -25.59 -35.84
CA ILE A 106 7.74 -24.90 -35.82
C ILE A 106 7.58 -23.49 -36.40
N LYS A 107 6.94 -23.36 -37.56
CA LYS A 107 6.69 -22.07 -38.20
C LYS A 107 5.89 -21.11 -37.31
N LEU A 108 4.80 -21.59 -36.70
CA LEU A 108 3.98 -20.79 -35.80
C LEU A 108 4.76 -20.38 -34.53
N SER A 109 5.64 -21.25 -34.04
CA SER A 109 6.49 -20.98 -32.88
C SER A 109 7.55 -19.91 -33.19
N ASP A 110 8.13 -19.94 -34.38
CA ASP A 110 9.04 -18.90 -34.86
C ASP A 110 8.34 -17.54 -35.00
N GLU A 111 7.16 -17.52 -35.61
CA GLU A 111 6.35 -16.30 -35.73
C GLU A 111 5.96 -15.74 -34.34
N LYS A 112 5.61 -16.60 -33.38
CA LYS A 112 5.35 -16.21 -31.98
C LYS A 112 6.58 -15.55 -31.35
N ARG A 113 7.76 -16.14 -31.54
CA ARG A 113 9.03 -15.64 -30.98
C ARG A 113 9.38 -14.26 -31.55
N GLU A 114 9.12 -14.00 -32.83
CA GLU A 114 9.32 -12.66 -33.41
C GLU A 114 8.38 -11.62 -32.79
N ILE A 115 7.10 -11.98 -32.55
CA ILE A 115 6.15 -11.11 -31.83
C ILE A 115 6.64 -10.80 -30.41
N GLU A 116 7.18 -11.78 -29.69
CA GLU A 116 7.74 -11.59 -28.34
C GLU A 116 8.96 -10.65 -28.33
N LYS A 117 9.83 -10.74 -29.34
CA LYS A 117 10.94 -9.79 -29.52
C LYS A 117 10.43 -8.37 -29.74
N GLU A 118 9.40 -8.19 -30.57
CA GLU A 118 8.81 -6.87 -30.81
C GLU A 118 8.17 -6.28 -29.54
N ILE A 119 7.45 -7.08 -28.76
CA ILE A 119 6.90 -6.64 -27.45
C ILE A 119 8.03 -6.20 -26.52
N THR A 120 9.11 -6.99 -26.45
CA THR A 120 10.28 -6.66 -25.64
C THR A 120 10.90 -5.34 -26.09
N ALA A 121 11.03 -5.11 -27.40
CA ALA A 121 11.53 -3.86 -27.95
C ALA A 121 10.65 -2.65 -27.59
N GLN A 122 9.31 -2.80 -27.59
CA GLN A 122 8.40 -1.74 -27.12
C GLN A 122 8.62 -1.42 -25.64
N ASN A 123 8.73 -2.45 -24.78
CA ASN A 123 8.98 -2.26 -23.35
C ASN A 123 10.32 -1.55 -23.10
N THR A 124 11.38 -1.91 -23.85
CA THR A 124 12.67 -1.22 -23.79
C THR A 124 12.53 0.25 -24.23
N SER A 125 11.79 0.53 -25.31
CA SER A 125 11.55 1.90 -25.76
C SER A 125 10.86 2.77 -24.69
N VAL A 126 9.86 2.23 -24.00
CA VAL A 126 9.17 2.92 -22.88
C VAL A 126 10.13 3.15 -21.71
N SER A 127 10.94 2.14 -21.36
CA SER A 127 11.94 2.26 -20.29
C SER A 127 12.97 3.34 -20.61
N ASP A 128 13.48 3.38 -21.85
CA ASP A 128 14.44 4.38 -22.29
C ASP A 128 13.84 5.78 -22.32
N ALA A 129 12.59 5.93 -22.78
CA ALA A 129 11.86 7.19 -22.74
C ALA A 129 11.65 7.67 -21.30
N LYS A 130 11.28 6.76 -20.38
CA LYS A 130 11.14 7.06 -18.94
C LYS A 130 12.46 7.53 -18.35
N ASN A 131 13.56 6.83 -18.63
CA ASN A 131 14.90 7.20 -18.17
C ASN A 131 15.33 8.57 -18.71
N LYS A 132 15.09 8.86 -19.99
CA LYS A 132 15.38 10.18 -20.58
C LYS A 132 14.57 11.28 -19.89
N ALA A 133 13.27 11.08 -19.69
CA ALA A 133 12.41 12.05 -19.02
C ALA A 133 12.83 12.27 -17.56
N GLN A 134 13.11 11.21 -16.82
CA GLN A 134 13.63 11.27 -15.45
C GLN A 134 14.96 12.02 -15.37
N ASN A 135 15.91 11.73 -16.25
CA ASN A 135 17.18 12.43 -16.32
C ASN A 135 16.99 13.92 -16.61
N LYS A 136 16.09 14.27 -17.53
CA LYS A 136 15.77 15.65 -17.87
C LYS A 136 15.16 16.38 -16.67
N THR A 137 14.15 15.80 -16.01
CA THR A 137 13.56 16.42 -14.80
C THR A 137 14.52 16.51 -13.62
N TRP A 138 15.54 15.65 -13.56
CA TRP A 138 16.58 15.74 -12.52
C TRP A 138 17.43 17.00 -12.62
N GLU A 139 17.47 17.67 -13.78
CA GLU A 139 18.09 18.99 -13.92
C GLU A 139 17.47 20.03 -12.98
N ILE A 140 16.19 19.88 -12.60
CA ILE A 140 15.53 20.72 -11.58
C ILE A 140 16.32 20.68 -10.27
N LYS A 141 16.74 19.49 -9.82
CA LYS A 141 17.56 19.37 -8.61
C LYS A 141 18.88 20.09 -8.78
N THR A 142 19.58 19.84 -9.88
CA THR A 142 20.90 20.44 -10.14
C THR A 142 20.83 21.97 -10.18
N ASN A 143 19.77 22.53 -10.78
CA ASN A 143 19.62 23.96 -11.00
C ASN A 143 19.16 24.73 -9.74
N TYR A 144 18.48 24.07 -8.79
CA TYR A 144 17.85 24.73 -7.64
C TYR A 144 18.30 24.21 -6.27
N SER A 145 19.18 23.20 -6.23
CA SER A 145 19.81 22.71 -4.97
C SER A 145 21.29 23.11 -4.85
N GLY A 146 21.87 23.76 -5.87
CA GLY A 146 23.24 24.26 -5.88
C GLY A 146 23.27 25.76 -6.19
N GLY A 147 24.21 26.51 -5.60
CA GLY A 147 24.31 27.97 -5.78
C GLY A 147 23.60 28.76 -4.67
N ASP A 148 22.71 29.68 -5.03
CA ASP A 148 22.09 30.67 -4.12
C ASP A 148 21.08 30.08 -3.12
N ARG A 149 20.64 28.83 -3.30
CA ARG A 149 19.76 28.03 -2.40
C ARG A 149 18.44 28.68 -2.00
N VAL A 150 18.08 29.84 -2.57
CA VAL A 150 16.89 30.63 -2.22
C VAL A 150 15.59 29.83 -2.38
N LEU A 151 15.51 28.95 -3.37
CA LEU A 151 14.34 28.10 -3.64
C LEU A 151 14.53 26.64 -3.23
N GLU A 152 15.60 26.31 -2.49
CA GLU A 152 15.89 24.93 -2.08
C GLU A 152 14.74 24.36 -1.21
N PHE A 153 14.10 25.21 -0.40
CA PHE A 153 12.95 24.83 0.43
C PHE A 153 11.77 24.27 -0.39
N CYS A 154 11.63 24.67 -1.66
CA CYS A 154 10.58 24.18 -2.56
C CYS A 154 10.77 22.69 -2.90
N LEU A 155 12.00 22.18 -2.80
CA LEU A 155 12.43 20.85 -3.19
C LEU A 155 12.44 19.83 -2.04
N LEU A 156 12.25 20.30 -0.80
CA LEU A 156 12.29 19.47 0.41
C LEU A 156 11.28 18.31 0.31
N GLY A 157 11.77 17.10 0.58
CA GLY A 157 10.99 15.86 0.51
C GLY A 157 10.69 15.35 -0.91
N LYS A 158 11.18 16.02 -1.97
CA LYS A 158 10.95 15.61 -3.38
C LYS A 158 12.21 15.09 -4.08
N MET A 159 13.34 15.02 -3.37
CA MET A 159 14.68 14.72 -3.93
C MET A 159 15.24 13.33 -3.61
N GLY A 160 14.40 12.41 -3.13
CA GLY A 160 14.83 11.05 -2.74
C GLY A 160 15.31 10.19 -3.91
N SER A 161 14.74 10.36 -5.12
CA SER A 161 15.17 9.68 -6.33
C SER A 161 14.71 10.42 -7.59
N LYS A 162 15.32 10.12 -8.75
CA LYS A 162 14.89 10.65 -10.05
C LYS A 162 13.42 10.30 -10.35
N GLU A 163 13.01 9.10 -9.97
CA GLU A 163 11.63 8.64 -10.13
C GLU A 163 10.65 9.42 -9.24
N SER A 164 10.99 9.66 -7.97
CA SER A 164 10.13 10.43 -7.06
C SER A 164 9.89 11.85 -7.56
N LEU A 165 10.94 12.51 -8.09
CA LEU A 165 10.85 13.85 -8.63
C LEU A 165 9.98 13.90 -9.89
N PHE A 166 10.23 12.98 -10.82
CA PHE A 166 9.46 12.86 -12.06
C PHE A 166 7.98 12.58 -11.78
N ASN A 167 7.66 11.63 -10.91
CA ASN A 167 6.29 11.29 -10.55
C ASN A 167 5.57 12.48 -9.87
N HIS A 168 6.27 13.23 -9.01
CA HIS A 168 5.70 14.44 -8.43
C HIS A 168 5.38 15.47 -9.50
N LEU A 169 6.29 15.70 -10.46
CA LEU A 169 6.05 16.62 -11.56
C LEU A 169 4.85 16.18 -12.42
N CYS A 170 4.72 14.90 -12.72
CA CYS A 170 3.56 14.35 -13.43
C CYS A 170 2.24 14.49 -12.65
N SER A 171 2.28 14.52 -11.31
CA SER A 171 1.09 14.70 -10.47
C SER A 171 0.56 16.14 -10.46
N ILE A 172 1.38 17.11 -10.88
CA ILE A 172 1.00 18.51 -10.92
C ILE A 172 0.21 18.77 -12.22
N PRO A 173 -1.01 19.34 -12.13
CA PRO A 173 -1.79 19.65 -13.32
C PRO A 173 -1.08 20.70 -14.18
N LEU A 174 -1.15 20.54 -15.50
CA LEU A 174 -0.64 21.55 -16.43
C LEU A 174 -1.45 22.84 -16.28
N PRO A 175 -0.81 24.00 -16.00
CA PRO A 175 -1.52 25.28 -15.98
C PRO A 175 -2.11 25.62 -17.35
N ASN A 176 -3.33 26.17 -17.38
CA ASN A 176 -4.03 26.55 -18.62
C ASN A 176 -3.31 27.65 -19.41
N SER A 177 -2.51 28.46 -18.73
CA SER A 177 -1.72 29.55 -19.31
C SER A 177 -0.32 29.53 -18.71
N LYS A 178 0.65 30.07 -19.45
CA LYS A 178 2.01 30.27 -18.94
C LYS A 178 1.95 31.01 -17.59
N PRO A 179 2.59 30.48 -16.53
CA PRO A 179 2.66 31.17 -15.25
C PRO A 179 3.23 32.58 -15.40
N SER A 180 2.59 33.56 -14.75
CA SER A 180 2.96 34.97 -14.84
C SER A 180 4.30 35.28 -14.16
N LYS A 181 4.62 34.54 -13.09
CA LYS A 181 5.88 34.66 -12.35
C LYS A 181 6.91 33.70 -12.90
N ASN A 182 8.11 34.21 -13.15
CA ASN A 182 9.27 33.42 -13.50
C ASN A 182 10.13 33.10 -12.25
N ILE A 183 11.19 32.30 -12.42
CA ILE A 183 12.07 31.90 -11.31
C ILE A 183 12.75 33.09 -10.61
N SER A 184 13.13 34.14 -11.34
CA SER A 184 13.76 35.34 -10.76
C SER A 184 12.79 36.05 -9.83
N ASP A 185 11.54 36.23 -10.26
CA ASP A 185 10.49 36.88 -9.46
C ASP A 185 10.25 36.09 -8.15
N LEU A 186 10.20 34.75 -8.24
CA LEU A 186 10.04 33.88 -7.07
C LEU A 186 11.24 33.93 -6.11
N LYS A 187 12.47 34.13 -6.62
CA LYS A 187 13.66 34.30 -5.79
C LYS A 187 13.64 35.64 -5.05
N GLU A 188 13.23 36.71 -5.72
CA GLU A 188 13.09 38.03 -5.09
C GLU A 188 12.03 38.00 -3.99
N GLU A 189 10.87 37.39 -4.27
CA GLU A 189 9.80 37.20 -3.27
C GLU A 189 10.26 36.35 -2.08
N ALA A 190 10.96 35.23 -2.33
CA ALA A 190 11.48 34.38 -1.26
C ALA A 190 12.55 35.07 -0.42
N SER A 191 13.45 35.84 -1.04
CA SER A 191 14.51 36.58 -0.35
C SER A 191 13.96 37.73 0.50
N ALA A 192 12.78 38.26 0.14
CA ALA A 192 12.08 39.29 0.92
C ALA A 192 11.37 38.72 2.16
N ILE A 193 11.24 37.40 2.29
CA ILE A 193 10.57 36.73 3.41
C ILE A 193 11.62 36.30 4.45
N ASP A 194 11.65 36.99 5.59
CA ASP A 194 12.48 36.65 6.75
C ASP A 194 11.85 35.47 7.50
N GLY A 195 12.35 34.23 7.29
CA GLY A 195 11.57 33.04 7.68
C GLY A 195 12.31 31.81 8.24
N GLU A 196 13.63 31.67 8.13
CA GLU A 196 14.22 30.32 8.31
C GLU A 196 14.53 29.90 9.77
N THR A 197 14.37 30.76 10.78
CA THR A 197 14.76 30.41 12.17
C THR A 197 13.76 30.79 13.26
N ALA A 198 12.58 31.30 12.91
CA ALA A 198 11.64 31.84 13.89
C ALA A 198 10.74 30.75 14.51
N ILE A 199 10.88 30.53 15.82
CA ILE A 199 10.05 29.61 16.62
C ILE A 199 8.83 30.37 17.15
N LYS A 200 7.65 29.75 17.12
CA LYS A 200 6.43 30.30 17.74
C LYS A 200 6.47 30.14 19.25
N TYR A 201 5.89 31.11 19.96
CA TYR A 201 5.70 31.04 21.41
C TYR A 201 4.23 30.75 21.75
N SER A 202 4.01 29.98 22.81
CA SER A 202 2.67 29.80 23.41
C SER A 202 2.26 31.06 24.17
N MET A 203 0.94 31.32 24.24
CA MET A 203 0.42 32.39 25.08
C MET A 203 0.71 32.09 26.55
N LEU A 204 1.03 33.15 27.31
CA LEU A 204 1.21 33.09 28.75
C LEU A 204 -0.15 33.18 29.44
N GLU A 205 -0.31 32.40 30.50
CA GLU A 205 -1.57 32.31 31.25
C GLU A 205 -1.77 33.54 32.14
N GLU A 206 -3.00 34.07 32.15
CA GLU A 206 -3.40 35.14 33.07
C GLU A 206 -3.83 34.52 34.41
N ILE A 207 -3.55 35.22 35.51
CA ILE A 207 -3.96 34.82 36.85
C ILE A 207 -5.49 34.95 36.96
N HIS A 208 -6.16 33.86 37.32
CA HIS A 208 -7.58 33.87 37.61
C HIS A 208 -7.91 34.70 38.85
N THR A 209 -9.15 35.18 38.94
CA THR A 209 -9.60 35.99 40.07
C THR A 209 -9.51 35.21 41.38
N ILE A 210 -8.77 35.76 42.35
CA ILE A 210 -8.63 35.21 43.70
C ILE A 210 -9.69 35.88 44.59
N VAL A 211 -10.90 35.32 44.61
CA VAL A 211 -12.03 35.93 45.32
C VAL A 211 -12.85 34.90 46.10
N LEU A 212 -13.29 35.28 47.28
CA LEU A 212 -14.27 34.54 48.09
C LEU A 212 -15.67 35.07 47.79
N SER A 213 -16.68 34.21 47.95
CA SER A 213 -18.08 34.63 47.84
C SER A 213 -18.47 35.62 48.95
N LEU A 214 -19.52 36.41 48.73
CA LEU A 214 -19.99 37.40 49.71
C LEU A 214 -20.28 36.76 51.07
N ASP A 215 -21.00 35.63 51.08
CA ASP A 215 -21.31 34.88 52.32
C ASP A 215 -20.06 34.43 53.08
N GLU A 216 -18.99 34.05 52.36
CA GLU A 216 -17.72 33.64 52.97
C GLU A 216 -16.99 34.85 53.58
N VAL A 217 -17.01 35.99 52.90
CA VAL A 217 -16.42 37.24 53.40
C VAL A 217 -17.18 37.72 54.65
N GLU A 218 -18.50 37.71 54.62
CA GLU A 218 -19.34 38.06 55.78
C GLU A 218 -19.06 37.15 56.97
N LEU A 219 -18.89 35.83 56.73
CA LEU A 219 -18.57 34.88 57.80
C LEU A 219 -17.22 35.18 58.48
N LEU A 220 -16.22 35.65 57.74
CA LEU A 220 -14.93 36.05 58.31
C LEU A 220 -15.05 37.31 59.18
N GLN A 221 -15.95 38.22 58.83
CA GLN A 221 -16.21 39.48 59.56
C GLN A 221 -17.10 39.28 60.80
N ASN A 222 -17.90 38.21 60.85
CA ASN A 222 -18.78 37.93 61.99
C ASN A 222 -18.02 37.48 63.24
N ILE A 223 -18.48 37.85 64.43
CA ILE A 223 -17.99 37.32 65.71
C ILE A 223 -18.66 35.96 65.96
N ILE A 224 -17.88 34.88 65.96
CA ILE A 224 -18.40 33.52 66.18
C ILE A 224 -18.15 33.11 67.62
N VAL A 225 -19.23 33.04 68.41
CA VAL A 225 -19.23 32.64 69.82
C VAL A 225 -20.26 31.53 70.04
N GLY A 226 -20.19 30.88 71.21
CA GLY A 226 -21.10 29.79 71.58
C GLY A 226 -22.52 30.23 71.89
N SER A 227 -23.38 29.25 72.17
CA SER A 227 -24.78 29.40 72.52
C SER A 227 -25.00 30.35 73.70
N THR A 228 -25.95 31.27 73.55
CA THR A 228 -26.38 32.17 74.63
C THR A 228 -27.14 31.45 75.73
N ASP A 229 -27.63 30.23 75.46
CA ASP A 229 -28.54 29.50 76.34
C ASP A 229 -27.83 28.69 77.43
N SER A 230 -26.49 28.63 77.39
CA SER A 230 -25.70 27.96 78.42
C SER A 230 -25.52 28.83 79.68
N PRO A 231 -25.58 28.28 80.90
CA PRO A 231 -25.32 29.03 82.13
C PRO A 231 -23.94 29.72 82.21
N VAL A 232 -22.96 29.26 81.42
CA VAL A 232 -21.62 29.88 81.36
C VAL A 232 -21.54 31.04 80.36
N SER A 233 -22.56 31.23 79.49
CA SER A 233 -22.53 32.18 78.37
C SER A 233 -22.27 33.62 78.82
N TYR A 234 -22.99 34.09 79.84
CA TYR A 234 -22.91 35.46 80.34
C TYR A 234 -21.47 35.87 80.70
N LEU A 235 -20.77 35.01 81.45
CA LEU A 235 -19.42 35.33 81.90
C LEU A 235 -18.41 35.27 80.75
N ILE A 236 -18.56 34.29 79.85
CA ILE A 236 -17.70 34.13 78.68
C ILE A 236 -17.83 35.33 77.73
N SER A 237 -19.06 35.77 77.46
CA SER A 237 -19.32 36.95 76.63
C SER A 237 -18.81 38.23 77.29
N LYS A 238 -19.02 38.38 78.61
CA LYS A 238 -18.55 39.56 79.37
C LYS A 238 -17.02 39.69 79.37
N LEU A 239 -16.30 38.57 79.47
CA LEU A 239 -14.84 38.53 79.46
C LEU A 239 -14.23 38.44 78.06
N GLN A 240 -15.05 38.26 77.02
CA GLN A 240 -14.63 38.07 75.64
C GLN A 240 -13.56 36.98 75.47
N ASN A 241 -13.69 35.89 76.24
CA ASN A 241 -12.68 34.83 76.31
C ASN A 241 -13.18 33.49 75.72
N SER A 242 -14.15 33.54 74.80
CA SER A 242 -14.75 32.35 74.18
C SER A 242 -13.73 31.39 73.59
N ASP A 243 -12.73 31.91 72.85
CA ASP A 243 -11.71 31.08 72.21
C ASP A 243 -10.79 30.42 73.25
N TRP A 244 -10.41 31.16 74.30
CA TRP A 244 -9.64 30.61 75.43
C TRP A 244 -10.39 29.49 76.15
N VAL A 245 -11.71 29.64 76.38
CA VAL A 245 -12.53 28.60 77.00
C VAL A 245 -12.64 27.36 76.10
N ASN A 246 -12.78 27.55 74.79
CA ASN A 246 -12.82 26.45 73.82
C ASN A 246 -11.51 25.67 73.79
N GLU A 247 -10.38 26.39 73.78
CA GLU A 247 -9.06 25.76 73.85
C GLU A 247 -8.83 25.06 75.19
N GLY A 248 -9.30 25.68 76.27
CA GLY A 248 -9.34 25.11 77.61
C GLY A 248 -10.05 23.75 77.67
N LEU A 249 -11.17 23.60 76.95
CA LEU A 249 -11.95 22.37 76.91
C LEU A 249 -11.11 21.15 76.46
N LYS A 250 -10.14 21.35 75.57
CA LYS A 250 -9.24 20.28 75.10
C LYS A 250 -8.35 19.72 76.21
N TYR A 251 -7.91 20.58 77.14
CA TYR A 251 -7.10 20.14 78.29
C TYR A 251 -7.93 19.39 79.34
N LEU A 252 -9.22 19.74 79.46
CA LEU A 252 -10.16 19.01 80.31
C LEU A 252 -10.37 17.58 79.80
N GLU A 253 -10.45 17.40 78.48
CA GLU A 253 -10.61 16.06 77.88
C GLU A 253 -9.37 15.17 78.06
N GLN A 254 -8.18 15.75 78.20
CA GLN A 254 -6.93 15.00 78.34
C GLN A 254 -6.62 14.56 79.77
N THR A 255 -7.15 15.27 80.78
CA THR A 255 -6.78 15.05 82.19
C THR A 255 -7.60 13.96 82.88
N GLY A 256 -8.75 13.57 82.32
CA GLY A 256 -9.72 12.70 82.98
C GLY A 256 -10.33 13.38 84.21
N ASP A 257 -11.56 13.01 84.58
CA ASP A 257 -12.45 13.78 85.49
C ASP A 257 -11.97 13.98 86.94
N SER A 258 -10.70 13.71 87.26
CA SER A 258 -10.15 13.75 88.62
C SER A 258 -9.48 15.08 89.04
N GLN A 259 -9.00 15.92 88.11
CA GLN A 259 -8.31 17.16 88.50
C GLN A 259 -8.42 18.28 87.44
N CYS A 260 -8.80 19.48 87.87
CA CYS A 260 -8.89 20.65 86.99
C CYS A 260 -7.51 21.06 86.44
N PRO A 261 -7.32 21.15 85.11
CA PRO A 261 -6.06 21.57 84.51
C PRO A 261 -5.72 23.05 84.77
N PHE A 262 -6.67 23.87 85.22
CA PHE A 262 -6.48 25.31 85.43
C PHE A 262 -6.24 25.67 86.90
N CYS A 263 -7.12 25.25 87.80
CA CYS A 263 -7.05 25.59 89.22
C CYS A 263 -6.59 24.45 90.13
N GLN A 264 -6.32 23.27 89.56
CA GLN A 264 -5.86 22.07 90.26
C GLN A 264 -6.80 21.51 91.34
N SER A 265 -8.04 22.02 91.43
CA SER A 265 -9.10 21.48 92.29
C SER A 265 -9.44 20.03 91.92
N GLN A 266 -9.68 19.20 92.94
CA GLN A 266 -10.07 17.78 92.78
C GLN A 266 -11.54 17.57 92.41
N ILE A 267 -12.34 18.64 92.29
CA ILE A 267 -13.76 18.55 91.97
C ILE A 267 -14.03 19.45 90.78
N ILE A 268 -13.91 18.89 89.58
CA ILE A 268 -14.67 19.38 88.43
C ILE A 268 -15.97 18.59 88.39
N THR A 269 -17.10 19.30 88.39
CA THR A 269 -18.40 18.63 88.21
C THR A 269 -18.62 18.36 86.73
N GLU A 270 -19.08 17.15 86.42
CA GLU A 270 -19.48 16.76 85.05
C GLU A 270 -20.51 17.74 84.47
N ASN A 271 -21.37 18.31 85.33
CA ASN A 271 -22.35 19.32 84.97
C ASN A 271 -21.70 20.62 84.42
N LEU A 272 -20.62 21.12 85.02
CA LEU A 272 -19.88 22.27 84.50
C LEU A 272 -19.24 21.98 83.14
N VAL A 273 -18.62 20.80 82.99
CA VAL A 273 -18.04 20.38 81.71
C VAL A 273 -19.12 20.32 80.63
N GLN A 274 -20.30 19.78 80.96
CA GLN A 274 -21.42 19.72 80.03
C GLN A 274 -21.97 21.12 79.68
N HIS A 275 -22.04 22.05 80.63
CA HIS A 275 -22.42 23.44 80.32
C HIS A 275 -21.43 24.13 79.37
N ILE A 276 -20.12 23.89 79.54
CA ILE A 276 -19.10 24.41 78.63
C ILE A 276 -19.21 23.74 77.25
N ARG A 277 -19.44 22.42 77.18
CA ARG A 277 -19.68 21.71 75.91
C ARG A 277 -20.91 22.23 75.19
N ASN A 278 -22.03 22.40 75.90
CA ASN A 278 -23.27 22.93 75.34
C ASN A 278 -23.16 24.39 74.89
N TYR A 279 -22.22 25.16 75.45
CA TYR A 279 -21.91 26.48 74.93
C TYR A 279 -21.32 26.37 73.51
N PHE A 280 -20.46 25.40 73.21
CA PHE A 280 -19.94 25.17 71.85
C PHE A 280 -20.81 24.19 71.04
N ASP A 281 -22.07 24.57 70.84
CA ASP A 281 -23.10 23.79 70.15
C ASP A 281 -22.86 23.53 68.66
N GLU A 282 -23.79 22.82 68.01
CA GLU A 282 -23.70 22.49 66.57
C GLU A 282 -23.57 23.74 65.68
N THR A 283 -24.24 24.84 66.03
CA THR A 283 -24.19 26.10 65.26
C THR A 283 -22.79 26.70 65.29
N TYR A 284 -22.15 26.73 66.47
CA TYR A 284 -20.77 27.15 66.61
C TYR A 284 -19.83 26.24 65.82
N GLN A 285 -19.95 24.92 65.99
CA GLN A 285 -19.09 23.94 65.32
C GLN A 285 -19.19 24.04 63.80
N ASP A 286 -20.40 24.21 63.26
CA ASP A 286 -20.62 24.34 61.82
C ASP A 286 -20.07 25.66 61.26
N SER A 287 -20.15 26.75 62.02
CA SER A 287 -19.52 28.02 61.66
C SER A 287 -17.99 27.87 61.59
N VAL A 288 -17.37 27.19 62.57
CA VAL A 288 -15.93 26.91 62.57
C VAL A 288 -15.53 25.99 61.41
N LYS A 289 -16.33 24.96 61.09
CA LYS A 289 -16.10 24.09 59.91
C LYS A 289 -16.12 24.90 58.62
N LYS A 290 -17.11 25.79 58.44
CA LYS A 290 -17.20 26.66 57.27
C LYS A 290 -15.97 27.56 57.13
N ILE A 291 -15.48 28.15 58.21
CA ILE A 291 -14.23 28.96 58.20
C ILE A 291 -13.04 28.11 57.76
N LYS A 292 -12.91 26.86 58.25
CA LYS A 292 -11.87 25.93 57.78
C LYS A 292 -12.00 25.62 56.29
N SER A 293 -13.22 25.44 55.78
CA SER A 293 -13.46 25.26 54.35
C SER A 293 -13.03 26.49 53.53
N ILE A 294 -13.28 27.70 54.04
CA ILE A 294 -12.79 28.95 53.43
C ILE A 294 -11.26 28.96 53.37
N GLN A 295 -10.58 28.56 54.44
CA GLN A 295 -9.12 28.45 54.47
C GLN A 295 -8.60 27.48 53.40
N THR A 296 -9.19 26.29 53.30
CA THR A 296 -8.80 25.30 52.29
C THR A 296 -9.02 25.84 50.88
N LYS A 297 -10.18 26.46 50.62
CA LYS A 297 -10.50 27.07 49.33
C LYS A 297 -9.52 28.18 48.97
N TYR A 298 -9.22 29.09 49.90
CA TYR A 298 -8.31 30.20 49.67
C TYR A 298 -6.87 29.71 49.39
N ASN A 299 -6.40 28.69 50.10
CA ASN A 299 -5.13 28.02 49.77
C ASN A 299 -5.13 27.47 48.35
N SER A 300 -6.18 26.76 47.93
CA SER A 300 -6.27 26.24 46.57
C SER A 300 -6.25 27.34 45.50
N LEU A 301 -6.84 28.51 45.78
CA LEU A 301 -6.75 29.67 44.88
C LEU A 301 -5.32 30.20 44.79
N ILE A 302 -4.58 30.27 45.90
CA ILE A 302 -3.16 30.68 45.90
C ILE A 302 -2.29 29.68 45.15
N ASP A 303 -2.51 28.39 45.36
CA ASP A 303 -1.75 27.31 44.71
C ASP A 303 -2.03 27.24 43.19
N SER A 304 -3.15 27.79 42.73
CA SER A 304 -3.48 27.88 41.30
C SER A 304 -2.75 29.01 40.56
N ILE A 305 -2.04 29.91 41.28
CA ILE A 305 -1.25 30.96 40.66
C ILE A 305 -0.07 30.32 39.90
N PRO A 306 0.07 30.56 38.58
CA PRO A 306 1.17 29.98 37.81
C PRO A 306 2.55 30.43 38.31
N SER A 307 3.55 29.55 38.20
CA SER A 307 4.92 29.87 38.60
C SER A 307 5.48 31.04 37.78
N LEU A 308 6.18 31.96 38.44
CA LEU A 308 6.87 33.08 37.80
C LEU A 308 7.89 32.61 36.73
N ASP A 309 8.45 31.40 36.89
CA ASP A 309 9.44 30.86 35.95
C ASP A 309 8.86 30.66 34.54
N THR A 310 7.59 30.25 34.45
CA THR A 310 6.88 30.09 33.16
C THR A 310 6.87 31.39 32.35
N TYR A 311 6.80 32.53 33.01
CA TYR A 311 6.84 33.84 32.35
C TYR A 311 8.27 34.22 31.96
N LYS A 312 9.27 33.92 32.80
CA LYS A 312 10.70 34.23 32.57
C LYS A 312 11.31 33.44 31.42
N GLU A 313 10.86 32.21 31.19
CA GLU A 313 11.35 31.35 30.10
C GLU A 313 10.98 31.88 28.71
N CYS A 314 9.90 32.68 28.61
CA CYS A 314 9.50 33.30 27.36
C CYS A 314 10.46 34.43 26.98
N LYS A 315 11.22 34.27 25.89
CA LYS A 315 12.16 35.30 25.42
C LYS A 315 11.52 36.66 25.13
N LEU A 316 10.26 36.67 24.71
CA LEU A 316 9.51 37.91 24.43
C LEU A 316 9.08 38.65 25.71
N SER A 317 9.21 38.04 26.88
CA SER A 317 8.96 38.69 28.16
C SER A 317 10.12 39.58 28.63
N SER A 318 11.29 39.55 27.97
CA SER A 318 12.55 40.12 28.48
C SER A 318 12.44 41.57 28.97
N ASN A 319 11.67 42.39 28.27
CA ASN A 319 11.48 43.80 28.59
C ASN A 319 10.53 44.05 29.78
N TYR A 320 9.78 43.02 30.19
CA TYR A 320 8.76 43.06 31.23
C TYR A 320 9.14 42.23 32.47
N ILE A 321 10.21 41.41 32.43
CA ILE A 321 10.59 40.49 33.51
C ILE A 321 10.71 41.19 34.87
N VAL A 322 11.30 42.39 34.92
CA VAL A 322 11.47 43.13 36.17
C VAL A 322 10.10 43.50 36.76
N GLN A 323 9.24 44.13 35.95
CA GLN A 323 7.90 44.55 36.38
C GLN A 323 7.00 43.36 36.73
N LEU A 324 7.09 42.27 35.96
CA LEU A 324 6.39 41.01 36.24
C LEU A 324 6.84 40.42 37.58
N SER A 325 8.14 40.42 37.86
CA SER A 325 8.69 39.92 39.12
C SER A 325 8.23 40.75 40.32
N ASP A 326 8.21 42.08 40.17
CA ASP A 326 7.75 43.00 41.21
C ASP A 326 6.26 42.82 41.49
N CYS A 327 5.42 42.78 40.45
CA CYS A 327 3.97 42.56 40.59
C CYS A 327 3.67 41.19 41.18
N TYR A 328 4.40 40.15 40.78
CA TYR A 328 4.25 38.80 41.31
C TYR A 328 4.60 38.74 42.80
N ALA A 329 5.72 39.37 43.20
CA ALA A 329 6.14 39.43 44.60
C ALA A 329 5.10 40.17 45.47
N LEU A 330 4.52 41.27 44.98
CA LEU A 330 3.44 41.98 45.66
C LEU A 330 2.20 41.09 45.81
N LEU A 331 1.74 40.46 44.73
CA LEU A 331 0.58 39.56 44.77
C LEU A 331 0.78 38.40 45.76
N ARG A 332 1.96 37.78 45.77
CA ARG A 332 2.32 36.71 46.73
C ARG A 332 2.26 37.21 48.17
N LYS A 333 2.83 38.39 48.43
CA LYS A 333 2.78 39.00 49.77
C LYS A 333 1.33 39.28 50.22
N ASP A 334 0.51 39.86 49.34
CA ASP A 334 -0.86 40.24 49.68
C ASP A 334 -1.73 39.00 49.94
N THR A 335 -1.58 37.97 49.09
CA THR A 335 -2.28 36.69 49.24
C THR A 335 -1.86 35.94 50.50
N GLU A 336 -0.57 35.90 50.82
CA GLU A 336 -0.05 35.30 52.06
C GLU A 336 -0.54 36.05 53.30
N SER A 337 -0.62 37.39 53.26
CA SER A 337 -1.19 38.18 54.35
C SER A 337 -2.66 37.84 54.60
N ASN A 338 -3.47 37.71 53.55
CA ASN A 338 -4.87 37.32 53.67
C ASN A 338 -5.02 35.88 54.19
N LEU A 339 -4.15 34.97 53.77
CA LEU A 339 -4.15 33.61 54.29
C LEU A 339 -3.85 33.58 55.80
N GLU A 340 -2.93 34.40 56.27
CA GLU A 340 -2.61 34.52 57.69
C GLU A 340 -3.80 35.06 58.50
N LEU A 341 -4.50 36.05 57.97
CA LEU A 341 -5.75 36.55 58.55
C LEU A 341 -6.82 35.45 58.65
N ILE A 342 -6.98 34.61 57.62
CA ILE A 342 -7.92 33.48 57.65
C ILE A 342 -7.46 32.42 58.68
N LYS A 343 -6.17 32.12 58.77
CA LYS A 343 -5.62 31.21 59.80
C LYS A 343 -5.92 31.70 61.21
N GLN A 344 -5.73 33.00 61.46
CA GLN A 344 -6.06 33.63 62.74
C GLN A 344 -7.56 33.52 63.05
N LYS A 345 -8.42 33.63 62.04
CA LYS A 345 -9.86 33.43 62.19
C LYS A 345 -10.24 31.98 62.54
N VAL A 346 -9.52 31.00 61.99
CA VAL A 346 -9.71 29.57 62.34
C VAL A 346 -9.31 29.30 63.79
N THR A 347 -8.20 29.88 64.26
CA THR A 347 -7.74 29.70 65.65
C THR A 347 -8.58 30.50 66.64
N ASN A 348 -9.04 31.69 66.25
CA ASN A 348 -9.82 32.60 67.09
C ASN A 348 -11.14 33.00 66.42
N PRO A 349 -12.14 32.10 66.36
CA PRO A 349 -13.44 32.39 65.72
C PRO A 349 -14.15 33.62 66.28
N SER A 350 -13.89 34.00 67.54
CA SER A 350 -14.50 35.20 68.14
C SER A 350 -13.93 36.52 67.61
N THR A 351 -12.78 36.50 66.91
CA THR A 351 -12.14 37.72 66.38
C THR A 351 -12.61 37.99 64.95
N PRO A 352 -13.20 39.15 64.63
CA PRO A 352 -13.59 39.49 63.26
C PRO A 352 -12.36 39.79 62.39
N VAL A 353 -12.41 39.38 61.12
CA VAL A 353 -11.30 39.53 60.17
C VAL A 353 -11.79 40.14 58.85
N THR A 354 -11.05 41.13 58.36
CA THR A 354 -11.28 41.75 57.04
C THR A 354 -10.07 41.49 56.17
N LEU A 355 -10.30 40.90 54.98
CA LEU A 355 -9.24 40.63 54.01
C LEU A 355 -8.88 41.90 53.23
N ASN A 356 -7.62 42.00 52.83
CA ASN A 356 -7.15 43.04 51.92
C ASN A 356 -7.68 42.79 50.51
N ASP A 357 -8.06 43.87 49.82
CA ASP A 357 -8.41 43.81 48.40
C ASP A 357 -7.14 43.64 47.55
N ILE A 358 -7.10 42.55 46.79
CA ILE A 358 -5.97 42.17 45.93
C ILE A 358 -6.29 42.27 44.44
N SER A 359 -7.48 42.78 44.09
CA SER A 359 -7.93 42.93 42.69
C SER A 359 -6.92 43.71 41.85
N ASN A 360 -6.46 44.86 42.36
CA ASN A 360 -5.46 45.69 41.70
C ASN A 360 -4.13 44.96 41.46
N SER A 361 -3.67 44.13 42.42
CA SER A 361 -2.43 43.36 42.28
C SER A 361 -2.55 42.31 41.16
N VAL A 362 -3.70 41.65 41.06
CA VAL A 362 -4.01 40.70 39.96
C VAL A 362 -4.12 41.42 38.62
N ASP A 363 -4.86 42.53 38.56
CA ASP A 363 -5.08 43.29 37.33
C ASP A 363 -3.79 43.89 36.76
N ASN A 364 -2.91 44.40 37.63
CA ASN A 364 -1.61 44.91 37.24
C ASN A 364 -0.72 43.82 36.63
N PHE A 365 -0.68 42.64 37.26
CA PHE A 365 0.07 41.49 36.72
C PHE A 365 -0.50 41.04 35.37
N ASN A 366 -1.82 40.85 35.28
CA ASN A 366 -2.47 40.42 34.04
C ASN A 366 -2.35 41.44 32.91
N SER A 367 -2.29 42.73 33.23
CA SER A 367 -2.04 43.78 32.24
C SER A 367 -0.66 43.64 31.59
N LEU A 368 0.38 43.28 32.36
CA LEU A 368 1.71 42.99 31.82
C LEU A 368 1.71 41.71 30.99
N VAL A 369 1.03 40.66 31.45
CA VAL A 369 0.87 39.40 30.69
C VAL A 369 0.21 39.67 29.33
N LYS A 370 -0.83 40.52 29.27
CA LYS A 370 -1.48 40.93 28.02
C LYS A 370 -0.53 41.64 27.06
N LEU A 371 0.36 42.51 27.56
CA LEU A 371 1.37 43.16 26.73
C LEU A 371 2.32 42.13 26.10
N VAL A 372 2.80 41.16 26.88
CA VAL A 372 3.65 40.09 26.36
C VAL A 372 2.90 39.21 25.36
N ASN A 373 1.64 38.87 25.62
CA ASN A 373 0.81 38.10 24.70
C ASN A 373 0.53 38.83 23.38
N ASN A 374 0.48 40.17 23.38
CA ASN A 374 0.39 40.96 22.15
C ASN A 374 1.68 40.87 21.31
N GLU A 375 2.86 40.90 21.95
CA GLU A 375 4.14 40.66 21.27
C GLU A 375 4.21 39.24 20.69
N ILE A 376 3.79 38.22 21.46
CA ILE A 376 3.69 36.83 21.00
C ILE A 376 2.76 36.72 19.79
N THR A 377 1.58 37.36 19.84
CA THR A 377 0.62 37.36 18.74
C THR A 377 1.23 37.97 17.48
N THR A 378 1.89 39.12 17.62
CA THR A 378 2.54 39.83 16.51
C THR A 378 3.65 39.00 15.89
N HIS A 379 4.50 38.39 16.71
CA HIS A 379 5.59 37.50 16.28
C HIS A 379 5.05 36.26 15.56
N ASN A 380 4.11 35.55 16.16
CA ASN A 380 3.53 34.34 15.57
C ASN A 380 2.80 34.64 14.25
N SER A 381 2.13 35.79 14.14
CA SER A 381 1.47 36.22 12.91
C SER A 381 2.46 36.49 11.77
N LYS A 382 3.63 37.07 12.09
CA LYS A 382 4.72 37.25 11.09
C LYS A 382 5.22 35.90 10.58
N ILE A 383 5.40 34.92 11.48
CA ILE A 383 5.79 33.55 11.09
C ILE A 383 4.73 32.90 10.21
N ASP A 384 3.45 33.02 10.57
CA ASP A 384 2.35 32.43 9.80
C ASP A 384 2.26 33.03 8.40
N ASN A 385 2.37 34.35 8.30
CA ASN A 385 2.40 35.04 7.01
C ASN A 385 3.62 34.60 6.19
N ALA A 386 4.82 34.55 6.79
CA ALA A 386 6.03 34.08 6.12
C ALA A 386 5.87 32.66 5.58
N LYS A 387 5.37 31.72 6.39
CA LYS A 387 5.12 30.33 5.97
C LYS A 387 4.09 30.24 4.85
N HIS A 388 3.01 31.00 4.95
CA HIS A 388 1.97 31.04 3.93
C HIS A 388 2.49 31.60 2.59
N GLU A 389 3.27 32.69 2.63
CA GLU A 389 3.89 33.24 1.43
C GLU A 389 4.94 32.30 0.83
N LEU A 390 5.76 31.63 1.65
CA LEU A 390 6.70 30.59 1.17
C LEU A 390 5.96 29.41 0.51
N GLU A 391 4.84 28.94 1.07
CA GLU A 391 4.03 27.88 0.44
C GLU A 391 3.41 28.34 -0.88
N LYS A 392 2.96 29.61 -0.99
CA LYS A 392 2.52 30.17 -2.29
C LYS A 392 3.66 30.17 -3.31
N ILE A 393 4.85 30.61 -2.91
CA ILE A 393 6.04 30.60 -3.78
C ILE A 393 6.33 29.18 -4.24
N LYS A 394 6.27 28.20 -3.34
CA LYS A 394 6.45 26.78 -3.67
C LYS A 394 5.43 26.27 -4.67
N ILE A 395 4.16 26.62 -4.52
CA ILE A 395 3.11 26.25 -5.50
C ILE A 395 3.42 26.88 -6.86
N SER A 396 3.72 28.18 -6.92
CA SER A 396 4.05 28.88 -8.16
C SER A 396 5.32 28.33 -8.82
N PHE A 397 6.32 27.98 -8.02
CA PHE A 397 7.55 27.32 -8.48
C PHE A 397 7.25 25.99 -9.19
N TRP A 398 6.45 25.13 -8.57
CA TRP A 398 6.09 23.83 -9.15
C TRP A 398 5.19 23.96 -10.38
N GLN A 399 4.29 24.95 -10.43
CA GLN A 399 3.49 25.26 -11.62
C GLN A 399 4.35 25.74 -12.79
N PHE A 400 5.33 26.61 -12.51
CA PHE A 400 6.32 27.05 -13.50
C PHE A 400 7.10 25.87 -14.06
N LEU A 401 7.66 25.01 -13.20
CA LEU A 401 8.39 23.82 -13.64
C LEU A 401 7.52 22.85 -14.42
N ARG A 402 6.27 22.61 -13.99
CA ARG A 402 5.34 21.76 -14.74
C ARG A 402 5.13 22.29 -16.16
N TYR A 403 5.02 23.60 -16.32
CA TYR A 403 4.88 24.23 -17.65
C TYR A 403 6.15 24.07 -18.49
N GLU A 404 7.33 24.38 -17.93
CA GLU A 404 8.62 24.29 -18.66
C GLU A 404 8.96 22.85 -19.10
N TYR A 405 8.62 21.86 -18.28
CA TYR A 405 8.91 20.44 -18.56
C TYR A 405 7.74 19.72 -19.24
N ASP A 406 6.70 20.43 -19.68
CA ASP A 406 5.51 19.81 -20.29
C ASP A 406 5.86 18.97 -21.51
N GLN A 407 6.70 19.48 -22.41
CA GLN A 407 7.17 18.74 -23.58
C GLN A 407 7.90 17.44 -23.21
N THR A 408 8.62 17.41 -22.09
CA THR A 408 9.30 16.20 -21.60
C THR A 408 8.27 15.15 -21.18
N ILE A 409 7.23 15.57 -20.47
CA ILE A 409 6.15 14.69 -20.00
C ILE A 409 5.29 14.21 -21.17
N LEU A 410 4.93 15.11 -22.09
CA LEU A 410 4.16 14.78 -23.30
C LEU A 410 4.89 13.74 -24.16
N ASN A 411 6.16 13.96 -24.48
CA ASN A 411 6.96 13.02 -25.28
C ASN A 411 7.01 11.63 -24.65
N PHE A 412 7.18 11.55 -23.32
CA PHE A 412 7.14 10.26 -22.62
C PHE A 412 5.76 9.60 -22.71
N ASN A 413 4.70 10.36 -22.48
CA ASN A 413 3.33 9.84 -22.52
C ASN A 413 2.96 9.36 -23.93
N GLU A 414 3.31 10.09 -24.98
CA GLU A 414 3.05 9.67 -26.37
C GLU A 414 3.75 8.36 -26.72
N ILE A 415 5.04 8.22 -26.34
CA ILE A 415 5.78 6.96 -26.54
C ILE A 415 5.12 5.83 -25.76
N LYS A 416 4.75 6.07 -24.50
CA LYS A 416 4.09 5.09 -23.64
C LYS A 416 2.74 4.63 -24.21
N GLU A 417 1.89 5.56 -24.64
CA GLU A 417 0.58 5.24 -25.20
C GLU A 417 0.70 4.49 -26.53
N SER A 418 1.60 4.95 -27.42
CA SER A 418 1.89 4.26 -28.69
C SER A 418 2.38 2.82 -28.45
N ALA A 419 3.35 2.64 -27.55
CA ALA A 419 3.89 1.34 -27.20
C ALA A 419 2.84 0.43 -26.54
N ASN A 420 1.96 0.98 -25.68
CA ASN A 420 0.85 0.24 -25.08
C ASN A 420 -0.12 -0.30 -26.14
N ILE A 421 -0.53 0.53 -27.10
CA ILE A 421 -1.42 0.12 -28.19
C ILE A 421 -0.79 -1.00 -29.01
N ILE A 422 0.49 -0.87 -29.37
CA ILE A 422 1.23 -1.89 -30.13
C ILE A 422 1.34 -3.18 -29.31
N THR A 423 1.70 -3.09 -28.03
CA THR A 423 1.88 -4.24 -27.14
C THR A 423 0.58 -5.00 -26.94
N ILE A 424 -0.55 -4.32 -26.76
CA ILE A 424 -1.87 -4.96 -26.67
C ILE A 424 -2.17 -5.75 -27.94
N ARG A 425 -2.03 -5.13 -29.12
CA ARG A 425 -2.27 -5.81 -30.41
C ARG A 425 -1.37 -7.02 -30.61
N LYS A 426 -0.09 -6.89 -30.25
CA LYS A 426 0.90 -7.96 -30.39
C LYS A 426 0.67 -9.10 -29.40
N ASN A 427 0.24 -8.81 -28.17
CA ASN A 427 -0.18 -9.83 -27.21
C ASN A 427 -1.39 -10.61 -27.73
N THR A 428 -2.40 -9.95 -28.30
CA THR A 428 -3.53 -10.65 -28.93
C THR A 428 -3.06 -11.58 -30.06
N ALA A 429 -2.19 -11.09 -30.96
CA ALA A 429 -1.64 -11.91 -32.04
C ALA A 429 -0.80 -13.10 -31.52
N LYS A 430 -0.04 -12.89 -30.43
CA LYS A 430 0.72 -13.95 -29.74
C LYS A 430 -0.21 -15.03 -29.19
N ASP A 431 -1.28 -14.63 -28.51
CA ASP A 431 -2.25 -15.55 -27.91
C ASP A 431 -2.99 -16.38 -28.98
N GLU A 432 -3.35 -15.76 -30.11
CA GLU A 432 -3.93 -16.47 -31.26
C GLU A 432 -2.97 -17.52 -31.84
N LYS A 433 -1.67 -17.20 -31.94
CA LYS A 433 -0.65 -18.15 -32.42
C LYS A 433 -0.45 -19.28 -31.43
N GLU A 434 -0.45 -19.00 -30.13
CA GLU A 434 -0.37 -20.01 -29.09
C GLU A 434 -1.57 -20.97 -29.12
N ALA A 435 -2.80 -20.46 -29.32
CA ALA A 435 -3.99 -21.29 -29.47
C ALA A 435 -3.91 -22.20 -30.71
N LYS A 436 -3.42 -21.67 -31.85
CA LYS A 436 -3.19 -22.46 -33.07
C LYS A 436 -2.15 -23.55 -32.87
N ILE A 437 -1.04 -23.25 -32.20
CA ILE A 437 0.00 -24.24 -31.85
C ILE A 437 -0.60 -25.36 -31.02
N LYS A 438 -1.36 -25.05 -29.96
CA LYS A 438 -2.01 -26.05 -29.11
C LYS A 438 -2.98 -26.95 -29.89
N THR A 439 -3.77 -26.36 -30.79
CA THR A 439 -4.70 -27.10 -31.65
C THR A 439 -3.96 -28.06 -32.58
N LYS A 440 -2.94 -27.56 -33.28
CA LYS A 440 -2.12 -28.34 -34.21
C LYS A 440 -1.32 -29.44 -33.52
N ASP A 441 -0.88 -29.19 -32.29
CA ASP A 441 -0.18 -30.19 -31.50
C ASP A 441 -1.11 -31.31 -31.03
N ALA A 442 -2.35 -30.98 -30.65
CA ALA A 442 -3.37 -31.97 -30.36
C ALA A 442 -3.68 -32.85 -31.59
N GLU A 443 -3.89 -32.24 -32.77
CA GLU A 443 -4.04 -32.97 -34.04
C GLU A 443 -2.84 -33.90 -34.30
N ARG A 444 -1.61 -33.40 -34.10
CA ARG A 444 -0.38 -34.18 -34.30
C ARG A 444 -0.33 -35.41 -33.40
N ILE A 445 -0.72 -35.26 -32.12
CA ILE A 445 -0.77 -36.37 -31.16
C ILE A 445 -1.81 -37.41 -31.56
N GLU A 446 -2.97 -36.99 -32.09
CA GLU A 446 -3.99 -37.91 -32.59
C GLU A 446 -3.50 -38.74 -33.78
N TYR A 447 -2.87 -38.10 -34.78
CA TYR A 447 -2.28 -38.82 -35.93
C TYR A 447 -1.11 -39.73 -35.53
N GLN A 448 -0.36 -39.40 -34.48
CA GLN A 448 0.65 -40.31 -33.93
C GLN A 448 0.03 -41.58 -33.36
N LYS A 449 -1.13 -41.47 -32.69
CA LYS A 449 -1.86 -42.62 -32.13
C LYS A 449 -2.51 -43.51 -33.19
N SER A 450 -2.82 -42.99 -34.38
CA SER A 450 -3.47 -43.74 -35.46
C SER A 450 -2.51 -44.62 -36.28
N THR A 451 -1.23 -44.72 -35.89
CA THR A 451 -0.29 -45.64 -36.56
C THR A 451 -0.53 -47.07 -36.07
N VAL A 452 -0.76 -48.01 -37.01
CA VAL A 452 -1.04 -49.42 -36.74
C VAL A 452 0.14 -50.04 -35.99
N ASN A 453 -0.18 -50.75 -34.90
CA ASN A 453 0.79 -51.43 -34.08
C ASN A 453 1.59 -52.42 -34.94
N ILE A 454 2.88 -52.16 -35.09
CA ILE A 454 3.83 -53.02 -35.82
C ILE A 454 3.77 -54.46 -35.32
N ASP A 455 3.40 -54.66 -34.05
CA ASP A 455 3.30 -55.98 -33.43
C ASP A 455 2.20 -56.85 -34.06
N ASP A 456 1.04 -56.27 -34.42
CA ASP A 456 -0.06 -57.02 -35.04
C ASP A 456 0.29 -57.47 -36.46
N ALA A 457 1.01 -56.63 -37.20
CA ALA A 457 1.49 -56.95 -38.54
C ALA A 457 2.56 -58.07 -38.51
N VAL A 458 3.52 -57.98 -37.58
CA VAL A 458 4.55 -59.02 -37.39
C VAL A 458 3.90 -60.36 -37.01
N PHE A 459 2.91 -60.34 -36.11
CA PHE A 459 2.18 -61.53 -35.70
C PHE A 459 1.47 -62.19 -36.89
N ASN A 460 0.69 -61.41 -37.66
CA ASN A 460 -0.07 -61.94 -38.80
C ASN A 460 0.82 -62.52 -39.89
N ILE A 461 1.98 -61.89 -40.19
CA ILE A 461 2.92 -62.41 -41.17
C ILE A 461 3.55 -63.73 -40.70
N ASN A 462 3.96 -63.81 -39.44
CA ASN A 462 4.53 -65.04 -38.87
C ASN A 462 3.50 -66.18 -38.83
N GLN A 463 2.23 -65.88 -38.54
CA GLN A 463 1.16 -66.87 -38.64
C GLN A 463 0.96 -67.33 -40.08
N GLY A 464 0.89 -66.41 -41.04
CA GLY A 464 0.77 -66.76 -42.45
C GLY A 464 1.93 -67.62 -42.97
N LEU A 465 3.16 -67.37 -42.52
CA LEU A 465 4.34 -68.19 -42.83
C LEU A 465 4.20 -69.62 -42.29
N ASN A 466 3.71 -69.77 -41.06
CA ASN A 466 3.44 -71.08 -40.47
C ASN A 466 2.34 -71.83 -41.23
N ASP A 467 1.26 -71.14 -41.60
CA ASP A 467 0.12 -71.73 -42.31
C ASP A 467 0.49 -72.30 -43.68
N ILE A 468 1.49 -71.71 -44.35
CA ILE A 468 2.04 -72.20 -45.63
C ILE A 468 3.22 -73.18 -45.46
N GLY A 469 3.51 -73.61 -44.23
CA GLY A 469 4.51 -74.63 -43.92
C GLY A 469 5.97 -74.14 -43.87
N ILE A 470 6.20 -72.83 -43.79
CA ILE A 470 7.52 -72.24 -43.64
C ILE A 470 7.76 -71.97 -42.15
N THR A 471 8.37 -72.94 -41.46
CA THR A 471 8.62 -72.85 -40.01
C THR A 471 10.04 -72.39 -39.64
N ASP A 472 10.97 -72.45 -40.59
CA ASP A 472 12.39 -72.15 -40.37
C ASP A 472 12.72 -70.65 -40.51
N PHE A 473 11.71 -69.84 -40.87
CA PHE A 473 11.83 -68.39 -41.08
C PHE A 473 10.72 -67.66 -40.33
N HIS A 474 11.07 -66.65 -39.54
CA HIS A 474 10.11 -65.75 -38.90
C HIS A 474 10.68 -64.32 -38.87
N ILE A 475 9.77 -63.35 -38.89
CA ILE A 475 10.08 -61.94 -38.71
C ILE A 475 10.18 -61.66 -37.21
N ALA A 476 11.33 -61.17 -36.76
CA ALA A 476 11.56 -60.71 -35.40
C ALA A 476 11.71 -59.18 -35.37
N LYS A 477 11.18 -58.55 -34.32
CA LYS A 477 11.38 -57.11 -34.06
C LYS A 477 12.80 -56.89 -33.54
N ILE A 478 13.47 -55.85 -34.02
CA ILE A 478 14.77 -55.38 -33.49
C ILE A 478 14.52 -54.30 -32.45
#